data_AF-A0A845L354-F1
#
_entry.id   AF-A0A845L354-F1
#
_cell.length_a   1.000
_cell.length_b   1.000
_cell.length_c   1.000
_cell.angle_alpha   90.00
_cell.angle_beta   90.00
_cell.angle_gamma   90.00
#
_symmetry.space_group_name_H-M   'P 1'
#
loop_
_entity.id
_entity.type
_entity.pdbx_description
1 polymer ?
#
loop_
_entity_poly.entity_id
_entity_poly.type
_entity_poly.pdbx_seq_one_letter_code
_entity_poly.pdbx_strand_id
1 'polypeptide(L)' 'MQSVWTHESGHLLGLDDLYDSADTEKTMYGYLKLGETKKRTLDADDIDGLNSIYKTTASEWV' A
#
# COMPACT_ATOMS: atom_id res chain seq x y z
N MET A 1 7.73 -8.61 -10.60
CA MET A 1 8.79 -8.12 -9.72
C MET A 1 8.44 -6.78 -9.10
N GLN A 2 8.20 -5.72 -9.88
CA GLN A 2 7.83 -4.40 -9.33
C GLN A 2 6.70 -4.46 -8.29
N SER A 3 5.59 -5.14 -8.60
CA SER A 3 4.44 -5.24 -7.68
C SER A 3 4.77 -5.87 -6.32
N VAL A 4 5.59 -6.92 -6.31
CA VAL A 4 6.05 -7.58 -5.07
C VAL A 4 6.91 -6.61 -4.27
N TRP A 5 7.87 -5.94 -4.91
CA TRP A 5 8.70 -4.96 -4.22
C TRP A 5 7.89 -3.79 -3.66
N THR A 6 6.87 -3.33 -4.38
CA THR A 6 5.98 -2.27 -3.90
C THR A 6 5.16 -2.74 -2.69
N HIS A 7 4.65 -3.97 -2.71
CA HIS A 7 3.92 -4.59 -1.60
C HIS A 7 4.79 -4.72 -0.32
N GLU A 8 5.97 -5.31 -0.44
CA GLU A 8 6.88 -5.48 0.71
C GLU A 8 7.40 -4.14 1.24
N SER A 9 7.54 -3.14 0.37
CA SER A 9 7.88 -1.77 0.80
C SER A 9 6.74 -1.14 1.60
N GLY A 10 5.47 -1.48 1.30
CA GLY A 10 4.32 -1.10 2.12
C GLY A 10 4.42 -1.65 3.54
N HIS A 11 4.75 -2.94 3.69
CA HIS A 11 5.01 -3.54 5.01
C HIS A 11 6.16 -2.88 5.75
N LEU A 12 7.26 -2.57 5.06
CA LEU A 12 8.39 -1.83 5.65
C LEU A 12 7.95 -0.46 6.20
N LEU A 13 6.95 0.17 5.56
CA LEU A 13 6.37 1.45 5.96
C LEU A 13 5.16 1.30 6.91
N GLY A 14 4.83 0.08 7.33
CA GLY A 14 3.78 -0.18 8.32
C GLY A 14 2.36 -0.36 7.76
N LEU A 15 2.20 -0.64 6.45
CA LEU A 15 0.91 -1.07 5.89
C LEU A 15 0.71 -2.57 6.07
N ASP A 16 -0.51 -2.97 6.40
CA ASP A 16 -0.91 -4.38 6.54
C ASP A 16 -1.43 -4.97 5.21
N ASP A 17 -1.48 -6.30 5.15
CA ASP A 17 -2.10 -7.02 4.05
C ASP A 17 -3.62 -6.80 3.96
N LEU A 18 -4.11 -6.79 2.72
CA LEU A 18 -5.52 -6.85 2.38
C LEU A 18 -5.89 -8.24 1.84
N TYR A 19 -7.07 -8.73 2.21
CA TYR A 19 -7.57 -10.05 1.82
C TYR A 19 -9.03 -10.07 1.34
N ASP A 20 -9.69 -8.92 1.25
CA ASP A 20 -11.03 -8.87 0.69
C ASP A 20 -10.99 -9.10 -0.83
N SER A 21 -11.99 -9.82 -1.33
CA SER A 21 -12.25 -9.97 -2.77
C SER A 21 -12.32 -8.64 -3.53
N ALA A 22 -12.78 -7.56 -2.89
CA ALA A 22 -12.82 -6.22 -3.47
C ALA A 22 -11.42 -5.60 -3.68
N ASP A 23 -10.41 -6.08 -2.95
CA ASP A 23 -9.07 -5.50 -2.91
C ASP A 23 -8.08 -6.21 -3.85
N THR A 24 -8.54 -7.18 -4.65
CA THR A 24 -7.68 -8.06 -5.47
C THR A 24 -6.76 -7.35 -6.48
N GLU A 25 -6.98 -6.06 -6.72
CA GLU A 25 -6.23 -5.18 -7.61
C GLU A 25 -5.34 -4.17 -6.86
N LYS A 26 -5.49 -4.05 -5.54
CA LYS A 26 -4.72 -3.12 -4.68
C LYS A 26 -3.32 -3.65 -4.39
N THR A 27 -2.40 -2.73 -4.12
CA THR A 27 -0.99 -3.02 -3.87
C THR A 27 -0.79 -3.96 -2.68
N MET A 28 -1.47 -3.69 -1.56
CA MET A 28 -1.33 -4.48 -0.33
C MET A 28 -2.15 -5.78 -0.32
N TYR A 29 -2.73 -6.19 -1.45
CA TYR A 29 -3.43 -7.49 -1.50
C TYR A 29 -2.44 -8.65 -1.45
N GLY A 30 -2.54 -9.49 -0.41
CA GLY A 30 -1.54 -10.51 -0.07
C GLY A 30 -1.38 -11.66 -1.07
N TYR A 31 -2.24 -11.76 -2.10
CA TYR A 31 -2.10 -12.76 -3.14
C TYR A 31 -1.60 -12.16 -4.47
N LEU A 32 -0.58 -12.81 -5.03
CA LEU A 32 0.00 -12.50 -6.33
C LEU A 32 -0.05 -13.73 -7.26
N LYS A 33 -0.28 -13.49 -8.55
CA LYS A 33 -0.13 -14.50 -9.60
C LYS A 33 1.15 -14.31 -10.40
N LEU A 34 1.73 -15.41 -10.89
CA LEU A 34 2.88 -15.34 -11.80
C LEU A 34 2.49 -14.63 -13.10
N GLY A 35 3.35 -13.73 -13.58
CA GLY A 35 3.10 -12.94 -14.79
C GLY A 35 2.19 -11.73 -14.59
N GLU A 36 1.76 -11.44 -13.36
CA GLU A 36 0.89 -10.31 -13.06
C GLU A 36 1.53 -8.95 -13.37
N THR A 37 0.75 -8.07 -14.03
CA THR A 37 1.19 -6.74 -14.49
C THR A 37 0.50 -5.57 -13.78
N LYS A 38 -0.43 -5.86 -12.87
CA LYS A 38 -1.12 -4.90 -11.98
C LYS A 38 -0.35 -4.68 -10.66
N LYS A 39 -0.88 -3.83 -9.76
CA LYS A 39 -0.32 -3.53 -8.43
C LYS A 39 1.09 -2.93 -8.46
N ARG A 40 1.39 -2.12 -9.48
CA ARG A 40 2.73 -1.53 -9.72
C ARG A 40 2.84 -0.06 -9.29
N THR A 41 1.70 0.51 -8.93
CA THR A 41 1.52 1.90 -8.50
C THR A 41 0.75 1.86 -7.19
N LEU A 42 1.01 2.83 -6.32
CA LEU A 42 0.27 2.97 -5.07
C LEU A 42 -1.22 3.14 -5.36
N ASP A 43 -2.03 2.40 -4.62
CA ASP A 43 -3.46 2.58 -4.52
C ASP A 43 -3.75 3.82 -3.64
N ALA A 44 -4.95 4.38 -3.76
CA ALA A 44 -5.36 5.50 -2.93
C ALA A 44 -5.35 5.12 -1.44
N ASP A 45 -5.75 3.89 -1.13
CA ASP A 45 -5.77 3.38 0.24
C ASP A 45 -4.36 3.28 0.83
N ASP A 46 -3.35 2.95 0.01
CA ASP A 46 -1.95 2.93 0.45
C ASP A 46 -1.48 4.35 0.84
N ILE A 47 -1.85 5.35 0.04
CA ILE A 47 -1.52 6.76 0.29
C ILE A 47 -2.20 7.25 1.57
N ASP A 48 -3.47 6.90 1.77
CA ASP A 48 -4.23 7.28 2.95
C ASP A 48 -3.70 6.58 4.22
N GLY A 49 -3.34 5.30 4.11
CA GLY A 49 -2.67 4.55 5.17
C GLY A 49 -1.34 5.20 5.56
N LEU A 50 -0.47 5.50 4.60
CA LEU A 50 0.81 6.17 4.87
C LEU A 50 0.64 7.57 5.43
N ASN A 51 -0.36 8.32 4.96
CA ASN A 51 -0.72 9.61 5.52
C ASN A 51 -1.17 9.47 6.98
N SER A 52 -1.94 8.45 7.33
CA SER A 52 -2.37 8.22 8.72
C SER A 52 -1.20 7.91 9.66
N ILE A 53 -0.14 7.26 9.17
CA ILE A 53 1.05 6.89 9.95
C ILE A 53 2.04 8.07 10.06
N TYR A 54 2.29 8.77 8.95
CA TYR A 54 3.42 9.69 8.83
C TYR A 54 3.06 11.17 8.61
N LYS A 55 1.82 11.52 8.25
CA LYS A 55 1.42 12.94 8.25
C LYS A 55 1.11 13.37 9.68
N THR A 56 2.08 13.98 10.32
CA THR A 56 1.83 14.87 11.45
C THR A 56 1.15 16.14 10.95
N THR A 57 0.09 16.58 11.62
CA THR A 57 -0.49 17.91 11.44
C THR A 57 0.59 18.98 11.62
N ALA A 58 0.92 19.71 10.55
CA ALA A 58 1.72 20.93 10.64
C ALA A 58 0.87 22.05 11.25
N SER A 59 0.51 21.97 12.52
CA SER A 59 -0.11 23.08 13.24
C SER A 59 -0.10 22.88 14.76
N GLU A 60 1.08 22.94 15.39
CA GLU A 60 1.15 23.36 16.79
C GLU A 60 2.16 24.49 17.04
N TRP A 61 2.78 25.03 15.97
CA TRP A 61 3.80 26.09 16.09
C TRP A 61 3.77 27.11 14.92
N VAL A 62 2.59 27.59 14.52
CA VAL A 62 2.46 28.85 13.75
C VAL A 62 1.46 29.76 14.43
#